data_AF-A0AAE0EYP7-F1
#
_entry.id   AF-A0AAE0EYP7-F1
#
_cell.length_a   1.000
_cell.length_b   1.000
_cell.length_c   1.000
_cell.angle_alpha   90.00
_cell.angle_beta   90.00
_cell.angle_gamma   90.00
#
_symmetry.space_group_name_H-M   'P 1'
#
loop_
_entity.id
_entity.type
_entity.pdbx_description
1 polymer ?
#
loop_
_entity_poly.entity_id
_entity_poly.type
_entity_poly.pdbx_seq_one_letter_code
_entity_poly.pdbx_strand_id
1 'polypeptide(L)'
;VVYKTCAVVGSSGLLLYYRHGAAIDEAEAVIRFNAAPTAGFEDFVGSKTTVRFVNRLHFGFQERPTETVLQQVTTPESLEQFLQLKKELPASRFFMVSPDYHAHVVSELISLHGFYRGSEAHVPYHYFDTDAPINNQKSRDMTGDVNMDCRWTQEWPLILELVRRSNGRMQFMEPCQMPEEQCLGHTCLSCPAGTMCQCGRGIPVPKPGFCMQSGVADCAYECEKSEECPGYANATECKEADHDGDCATY
;
A
#
# COMPACT_ATOMS: atom_id res chain seq x y z
N VAL A 1 -20.71 -14.06 -6.70
CA VAL A 1 -20.55 -12.69 -7.24
C VAL A 1 -19.17 -12.61 -7.85
N VAL A 2 -19.03 -12.06 -9.06
CA VAL A 2 -17.75 -11.84 -9.74
C VAL A 2 -17.61 -10.35 -9.94
N TYR A 3 -16.51 -9.75 -9.49
CA TYR A 3 -16.20 -8.33 -9.68
C TYR A 3 -15.27 -8.15 -10.88
N LYS A 4 -15.49 -7.11 -11.69
CA LYS A 4 -14.66 -6.81 -12.85
C LYS A 4 -13.38 -6.08 -12.47
N THR A 5 -13.42 -5.26 -11.42
CA THR A 5 -12.28 -4.51 -10.90
C THR A 5 -12.20 -4.65 -9.39
N CYS A 6 -10.97 -4.85 -8.89
CA CYS A 6 -10.69 -4.98 -7.47
C CYS A 6 -9.52 -4.08 -7.09
N ALA A 7 -9.64 -3.36 -5.97
CA ALA A 7 -8.52 -2.70 -5.31
C ALA A 7 -8.17 -3.46 -4.02
N VAL A 8 -6.89 -3.75 -3.79
CA VAL A 8 -6.42 -4.51 -2.61
C VAL A 8 -5.55 -3.62 -1.73
N VAL A 9 -6.16 -2.93 -0.78
CA VAL A 9 -5.50 -1.90 0.02
C VAL A 9 -4.85 -2.53 1.25
N GLY A 10 -3.52 -2.62 1.24
CA GLY A 10 -2.71 -2.99 2.40
C GLY A 10 -2.67 -1.87 3.46
N SER A 11 -1.69 -1.95 4.36
CA SER A 11 -1.65 -1.08 5.55
C SER A 11 -0.40 -0.21 5.66
N SER A 12 0.48 -0.20 4.64
CA SER A 12 1.70 0.62 4.64
C SER A 12 1.41 2.12 4.76
N GLY A 13 2.22 2.83 5.56
CA GLY A 13 2.18 4.28 5.68
C GLY A 13 2.48 5.04 4.38
N LEU A 14 3.03 4.35 3.38
CA LEU A 14 3.25 4.86 2.04
C LEU A 14 1.97 5.48 1.43
N LEU A 15 0.79 4.94 1.77
CA LEU A 15 -0.49 5.43 1.25
C LEU A 15 -0.79 6.88 1.63
N LEU A 16 -0.22 7.40 2.73
CA LEU A 16 -0.42 8.80 3.14
C LEU A 16 0.24 9.81 2.20
N TYR A 17 1.12 9.35 1.31
CA TYR A 17 1.77 10.20 0.33
C TYR A 17 0.98 10.31 -0.99
N TYR A 18 -0.15 9.60 -1.13
CA TYR A 18 -0.91 9.61 -2.38
C TYR A 18 -2.40 9.79 -2.10
N ARG A 19 -3.05 10.71 -2.80
CA ARG A 19 -4.51 10.93 -2.69
C ARG A 19 -5.30 9.95 -3.55
N HIS A 20 -5.09 8.65 -3.31
CA HIS A 20 -5.70 7.58 -4.08
C HIS A 20 -7.14 7.26 -3.69
N GLY A 21 -7.73 7.96 -2.73
CA GLY A 21 -9.00 7.57 -2.14
C GLY A 21 -10.15 7.47 -3.14
N ALA A 22 -10.28 8.45 -4.03
CA ALA A 22 -11.28 8.42 -5.10
C ALA A 22 -11.04 7.27 -6.08
N ALA A 23 -9.80 7.08 -6.54
CA ALA A 23 -9.44 6.02 -7.48
C ALA A 23 -9.63 4.60 -6.89
N ILE A 24 -9.36 4.43 -5.58
CA ILE A 24 -9.65 3.17 -4.87
C ILE A 24 -11.17 2.91 -4.86
N ASP A 25 -11.96 3.94 -4.57
CA ASP A 25 -13.42 3.84 -4.49
C ASP A 25 -14.09 3.63 -5.85
N GLU A 26 -13.39 3.81 -6.98
CA GLU A 26 -13.89 3.46 -8.32
C GLU A 26 -13.98 1.94 -8.56
N ALA A 27 -13.21 1.14 -7.80
CA ALA A 27 -13.25 -0.32 -7.94
C ALA A 27 -14.62 -0.90 -7.56
N GLU A 28 -15.06 -1.95 -8.28
CA GLU A 28 -16.29 -2.67 -7.96
C GLU A 28 -16.20 -3.36 -6.59
N ALA A 29 -15.00 -3.86 -6.24
CA ALA A 29 -14.70 -4.37 -4.90
C ALA A 29 -13.41 -3.78 -4.32
N VAL A 30 -13.47 -3.42 -3.03
CA VAL A 30 -12.29 -2.99 -2.27
C VAL A 30 -12.02 -4.01 -1.17
N ILE A 31 -10.80 -4.56 -1.16
CA ILE A 31 -10.33 -5.55 -0.19
C ILE A 31 -9.37 -4.85 0.77
N ARG A 32 -9.62 -4.97 2.08
CA ARG A 32 -8.75 -4.44 3.15
C ARG A 32 -8.35 -5.51 4.14
N PHE A 33 -7.42 -5.19 5.03
CA PHE A 33 -6.88 -6.13 6.00
C PHE A 33 -7.00 -5.60 7.43
N ASN A 34 -7.24 -6.52 8.36
CA ASN A 34 -7.13 -6.29 9.80
C ASN A 34 -7.93 -5.06 10.27
N ALA A 35 -7.38 -4.32 11.24
CA ALA A 35 -7.99 -3.12 11.81
C ALA A 35 -7.69 -1.83 11.02
N ALA A 36 -7.23 -1.93 9.76
CA ALA A 36 -6.90 -0.77 8.94
C ALA A 36 -8.16 0.09 8.66
N PRO A 37 -8.27 1.32 9.21
CA PRO A 37 -9.48 2.13 9.14
C PRO A 37 -9.56 2.93 7.84
N THR A 38 -10.76 3.35 7.46
CA THR A 38 -11.00 4.35 6.41
C THR A 38 -11.30 5.73 6.99
N ALA A 39 -11.97 5.77 8.15
CA ALA A 39 -12.38 7.01 8.78
C ALA A 39 -11.19 7.91 9.14
N GLY A 40 -11.19 9.15 8.64
CA GLY A 40 -10.11 10.12 8.83
C GLY A 40 -8.95 9.99 7.82
N PHE A 41 -9.02 9.04 6.89
CA PHE A 41 -8.02 8.78 5.87
C PHE A 41 -8.63 8.68 4.46
N GLU A 42 -9.89 9.06 4.29
CA GLU A 42 -10.69 8.81 3.08
C GLU A 42 -10.04 9.36 1.82
N ASP A 43 -9.36 10.51 1.90
CA ASP A 43 -8.67 11.14 0.76
C ASP A 43 -7.52 10.27 0.22
N PHE A 44 -6.88 9.50 1.10
CA PHE A 44 -5.70 8.69 0.77
C PHE A 44 -6.07 7.25 0.46
N VAL A 45 -6.91 6.65 1.31
CA VAL A 45 -7.20 5.22 1.26
C VAL A 45 -8.61 4.89 0.79
N GLY A 46 -9.46 5.89 0.54
CA GLY A 46 -10.85 5.71 0.11
C GLY A 46 -11.77 5.37 1.27
N SER A 47 -13.06 5.38 1.00
CA SER A 47 -14.12 5.14 1.98
C SER A 47 -14.78 3.77 1.82
N LYS A 48 -14.60 3.08 0.69
CA LYS A 48 -15.25 1.81 0.40
C LYS A 48 -14.47 0.63 0.99
N THR A 49 -15.21 -0.32 1.56
CA THR A 49 -14.73 -1.66 1.90
C THR A 49 -15.80 -2.67 1.53
N THR A 50 -15.46 -3.62 0.67
CA THR A 50 -16.36 -4.70 0.23
C THR A 50 -16.04 -5.99 0.98
N VAL A 51 -14.76 -6.30 1.08
CA VAL A 51 -14.24 -7.48 1.77
C VAL A 51 -13.13 -7.06 2.74
N ARG A 52 -13.13 -7.60 3.95
CA ARG A 52 -12.06 -7.40 4.92
C ARG A 52 -11.48 -8.73 5.37
N PHE A 53 -10.20 -8.95 5.13
CA PHE A 53 -9.47 -10.10 5.65
C PHE A 53 -8.93 -9.79 7.03
N VAL A 54 -9.25 -10.60 8.02
CA VAL A 54 -8.96 -10.31 9.42
C VAL A 54 -8.17 -11.46 10.02
N ASN A 55 -7.00 -11.16 10.58
CA ASN A 55 -6.16 -12.16 11.24
C ASN A 55 -6.72 -12.57 12.63
N ARG A 56 -6.03 -13.49 13.32
CA ARG A 56 -6.42 -13.93 14.67
C ARG A 56 -6.37 -12.83 15.73
N LEU A 57 -5.48 -11.85 15.61
CA LEU A 57 -5.35 -10.77 16.59
C LEU A 57 -6.49 -9.75 16.51
N HIS A 58 -7.07 -9.59 15.33
CA HIS A 58 -8.18 -8.65 15.10
C HIS A 58 -9.53 -9.37 15.03
N PHE A 59 -9.67 -10.54 15.65
CA PHE A 59 -10.85 -11.40 15.51
C PHE A 59 -12.17 -10.64 15.63
N GLY A 60 -13.04 -10.81 14.62
CA GLY A 60 -14.37 -10.19 14.61
C GLY A 60 -14.37 -8.69 14.32
N PHE A 61 -13.22 -8.06 14.04
CA PHE A 61 -13.17 -6.66 13.65
C PHE A 61 -13.94 -6.42 12.36
N GLN A 62 -14.74 -5.37 12.36
CA GLN A 62 -15.49 -4.86 11.23
C GLN A 62 -15.64 -3.36 11.41
N GLU A 63 -15.27 -2.57 10.40
CA GLU A 63 -15.42 -1.12 10.47
C GLU A 63 -16.87 -0.73 10.14
N ARG A 64 -17.47 -1.33 9.11
CA ARG A 64 -18.88 -1.10 8.73
C ARG A 64 -19.66 -2.41 8.61
N PRO A 65 -20.93 -2.47 9.07
CA PRO A 65 -21.74 -3.69 9.07
C PRO A 65 -22.03 -4.26 7.67
N THR A 66 -21.86 -3.45 6.63
CA THR A 66 -22.05 -3.82 5.23
C THR A 66 -20.92 -4.66 4.65
N GLU A 67 -19.74 -4.66 5.29
CA GLU A 67 -18.56 -5.38 4.84
C GLU A 67 -18.76 -6.91 4.96
N THR A 68 -18.21 -7.65 4.00
CA THR A 68 -18.00 -9.09 4.18
C THR A 68 -16.66 -9.31 4.87
N VAL A 69 -16.67 -9.92 6.06
CA VAL A 69 -15.43 -10.19 6.81
C VAL A 69 -15.00 -11.64 6.58
N LEU A 70 -13.76 -11.82 6.15
CA LEU A 70 -13.09 -13.11 6.00
C LEU A 70 -12.11 -13.30 7.16
N GLN A 71 -12.55 -14.04 8.17
CA GLN A 71 -11.79 -14.33 9.38
C GLN A 71 -10.79 -15.46 9.13
N GLN A 72 -9.51 -15.19 9.39
CA GLN A 72 -8.48 -16.21 9.46
C GLN A 72 -8.72 -17.07 10.70
N VAL A 73 -8.92 -18.37 10.47
CA VAL A 73 -9.14 -19.38 11.50
C VAL A 73 -8.09 -20.46 11.30
N THR A 74 -6.97 -20.38 12.01
CA THR A 74 -5.82 -21.27 11.81
C THR A 74 -5.46 -22.08 13.07
N THR A 75 -6.26 -21.99 14.13
CA THR A 75 -6.09 -22.80 15.35
C THR A 75 -7.44 -23.31 15.84
N PRO A 76 -7.49 -24.42 16.61
CA PRO A 76 -8.72 -24.92 17.21
C PRO A 76 -9.46 -23.87 18.04
N GLU A 77 -8.74 -23.06 18.82
CA GLU A 77 -9.32 -22.02 19.66
C GLU A 77 -10.01 -20.94 18.81
N SER A 78 -9.37 -20.51 17.71
CA SER A 78 -9.99 -19.54 16.78
C SER A 78 -11.21 -20.11 16.05
N LEU A 79 -11.27 -21.44 15.88
CA LEU A 79 -12.44 -22.11 15.29
C LEU A 79 -13.61 -22.12 16.28
N GLU A 80 -13.35 -22.46 17.54
CA GLU A 80 -14.37 -22.40 18.60
C GLU A 80 -14.96 -21.00 18.75
N GLN A 81 -14.10 -19.98 18.77
CA GLN A 81 -14.52 -18.57 18.79
C GLN A 81 -15.40 -18.22 17.57
N PHE A 82 -15.04 -18.69 16.37
CA PHE A 82 -15.83 -18.44 15.17
C PHE A 82 -17.19 -19.14 15.19
N LEU A 83 -17.24 -20.38 15.66
CA LEU A 83 -18.50 -21.11 15.82
C LEU A 83 -19.42 -20.42 16.83
N GLN A 84 -18.88 -19.92 17.94
CA GLN A 84 -19.64 -19.16 18.92
C GLN A 84 -20.18 -17.85 18.33
N LEU A 85 -19.34 -17.07 17.63
CA LEU A 85 -19.76 -15.86 16.92
C LEU A 85 -20.90 -16.14 15.94
N LYS A 86 -20.84 -17.25 15.20
CA LYS A 86 -21.90 -17.63 14.26
C LYS A 86 -23.18 -18.09 14.93
N LYS A 87 -23.09 -18.70 16.11
CA LYS A 87 -24.26 -19.05 16.91
C LYS A 87 -24.97 -17.81 17.44
N GLU A 88 -24.21 -16.79 17.85
CA GLU A 88 -24.75 -15.53 18.36
C GLU A 88 -25.28 -14.61 17.25
N LEU A 89 -24.57 -14.56 16.11
CA LEU A 89 -24.87 -13.69 14.98
C LEU A 89 -25.00 -14.50 13.68
N PRO A 90 -26.08 -15.30 13.51
CA PRO A 90 -26.22 -16.22 12.38
C PRO A 90 -26.32 -15.50 11.03
N ALA A 91 -26.95 -14.31 10.99
CA ALA A 91 -27.11 -13.50 9.78
C ALA A 91 -25.89 -12.60 9.48
N SER A 92 -24.85 -12.66 10.31
CA SER A 92 -23.67 -11.81 10.12
C SER A 92 -22.91 -12.16 8.85
N ARG A 93 -22.23 -11.16 8.29
CA ARG A 93 -21.40 -11.30 7.08
C ARG A 93 -19.96 -11.74 7.38
N PHE A 94 -19.73 -12.41 8.52
CA PHE A 94 -18.47 -13.07 8.83
C PHE A 94 -18.40 -14.42 8.12
N PHE A 95 -17.28 -14.75 7.51
CA PHE A 95 -17.01 -16.07 6.94
C PHE A 95 -15.60 -16.48 7.34
N MET A 96 -15.36 -17.78 7.45
CA MET A 96 -14.00 -18.27 7.67
C MET A 96 -13.26 -18.37 6.34
N VAL A 97 -11.97 -18.02 6.34
CA VAL A 97 -11.07 -18.50 5.31
C VAL A 97 -10.83 -19.98 5.58
N SER A 98 -11.08 -20.84 4.58
CA SER A 98 -10.83 -22.28 4.73
C SER A 98 -9.39 -22.51 5.22
N PRO A 99 -9.17 -23.27 6.31
CA PRO A 99 -7.82 -23.58 6.78
C PRO A 99 -6.97 -24.30 5.71
N ASP A 100 -7.61 -25.14 4.89
CA ASP A 100 -6.96 -25.83 3.77
C ASP A 100 -6.58 -24.84 2.66
N TYR A 101 -7.46 -23.89 2.36
CA TYR A 101 -7.14 -22.80 1.43
C TYR A 101 -6.06 -21.88 1.98
N HIS A 102 -6.09 -21.55 3.27
CA HIS A 102 -5.05 -20.75 3.91
C HIS A 102 -3.71 -21.49 3.84
N ALA A 103 -3.66 -22.79 4.12
CA ALA A 103 -2.48 -23.63 3.95
C ALA A 103 -2.01 -23.70 2.49
N HIS A 104 -2.95 -23.63 1.54
CA HIS A 104 -2.68 -23.62 0.10
C HIS A 104 -2.26 -22.25 -0.47
N VAL A 105 -2.74 -21.12 0.07
CA VAL A 105 -2.36 -19.75 -0.36
C VAL A 105 -1.00 -19.35 0.17
N VAL A 106 -0.46 -20.04 1.19
CA VAL A 106 1.00 -20.05 1.43
C VAL A 106 1.78 -20.56 0.18
N SER A 107 1.08 -21.02 -0.87
CA SER A 107 1.58 -21.28 -2.22
C SER A 107 0.72 -20.63 -3.34
N GLU A 108 0.72 -19.29 -3.38
CA GLU A 108 0.50 -18.43 -4.57
C GLU A 108 -0.82 -17.61 -4.71
N LEU A 109 -0.58 -16.33 -5.10
CA LEU A 109 -1.28 -15.44 -6.06
C LEU A 109 -2.45 -14.51 -5.65
N ILE A 110 -2.17 -13.20 -5.44
CA ILE A 110 -3.13 -12.06 -5.31
C ILE A 110 -2.46 -10.72 -5.73
N SER A 111 -3.22 -9.69 -6.16
CA SER A 111 -2.78 -8.29 -6.41
C SER A 111 -2.77 -7.42 -5.17
N LEU A 112 -1.80 -6.49 -5.03
CA LEU A 112 -1.42 -5.94 -3.72
C LEU A 112 -1.05 -4.46 -3.78
N HIS A 113 -1.47 -3.71 -2.77
CA HIS A 113 -1.12 -2.30 -2.55
C HIS A 113 -0.68 -2.13 -1.09
N GLY A 114 0.18 -1.16 -0.79
CA GLY A 114 0.65 -0.94 0.59
C GLY A 114 1.48 -2.09 1.19
N PHE A 115 2.35 -2.71 0.39
CA PHE A 115 3.27 -3.79 0.80
C PHE A 115 4.73 -3.34 0.96
N TYR A 116 5.03 -2.07 0.70
CA TYR A 116 6.37 -1.53 0.93
C TYR A 116 6.73 -1.48 2.42
N ARG A 117 7.92 -2.00 2.76
CA ARG A 117 8.53 -1.98 4.10
C ARG A 117 10.01 -1.60 4.01
N GLY A 118 10.29 -0.29 3.94
CA GLY A 118 11.66 0.26 4.01
C GLY A 118 12.03 0.75 5.41
N SER A 119 13.30 0.68 5.79
CA SER A 119 13.84 1.31 7.01
C SER A 119 14.26 2.76 6.81
N GLU A 120 13.82 3.42 5.73
CA GLU A 120 14.10 4.82 5.49
C GLU A 120 13.37 5.68 6.53
N ALA A 121 14.08 6.65 7.11
CA ALA A 121 13.68 7.46 8.28
C ALA A 121 12.40 8.32 8.10
N HIS A 122 11.66 8.13 7.02
CA HIS A 122 10.56 8.99 6.60
C HIS A 122 9.27 8.25 6.24
N VAL A 123 9.18 6.91 6.32
CA VAL A 123 7.93 6.18 6.04
C VAL A 123 7.37 5.54 7.33
N PRO A 124 6.16 5.93 7.80
CA PRO A 124 5.51 5.28 8.94
C PRO A 124 5.20 3.80 8.67
N TYR A 125 5.23 2.98 9.72
CA TYR A 125 5.03 1.53 9.62
C TYR A 125 3.60 1.17 9.16
N HIS A 126 2.59 1.77 9.80
CA HIS A 126 1.21 1.75 9.34
C HIS A 126 0.78 3.16 8.92
N TYR A 127 -0.24 3.27 8.06
CA TYR A 127 -0.82 4.57 7.72
C TYR A 127 -1.69 5.17 8.84
N PHE A 128 -2.12 4.35 9.81
CA PHE A 128 -3.14 4.74 10.80
C PHE A 128 -2.62 4.81 12.24
N ASP A 129 -1.35 4.48 12.48
CA ASP A 129 -0.74 4.55 13.81
C ASP A 129 0.77 4.85 13.73
N THR A 130 1.39 4.95 14.91
CA THR A 130 2.83 5.18 15.08
C THR A 130 3.57 3.93 15.58
N ASP A 131 2.96 2.75 15.48
CA ASP A 131 3.55 1.51 16.01
C ASP A 131 4.81 1.14 15.21
N ALA A 132 5.88 0.76 15.91
CA ALA A 132 7.09 0.21 15.30
C ALA A 132 7.09 -1.32 15.45
N PRO A 133 7.73 -2.09 14.54
CA PRO A 133 7.83 -3.53 14.69
C PRO A 133 8.55 -3.87 16.01
N ILE A 134 7.81 -4.48 16.94
CA ILE A 134 8.35 -4.97 18.22
C ILE A 134 9.40 -6.04 17.93
N ASN A 135 10.50 -6.07 18.70
CA ASN A 135 11.75 -6.86 18.51
C ASN A 135 11.62 -8.36 18.11
N ASN A 136 10.42 -8.96 18.13
CA ASN A 136 10.13 -10.32 17.68
C ASN A 136 9.31 -10.42 16.37
N GLN A 137 8.80 -9.31 15.84
CA GLN A 137 8.25 -9.22 14.49
C GLN A 137 9.43 -9.13 13.51
N LYS A 138 10.06 -10.29 13.24
CA LYS A 138 10.96 -10.39 12.09
C LYS A 138 10.18 -9.94 10.87
N SER A 139 10.79 -9.09 10.06
CA SER A 139 10.28 -8.88 8.72
C SER A 139 10.12 -10.23 8.06
N ARG A 140 8.91 -10.55 7.58
CA ARG A 140 8.72 -11.65 6.63
C ARG A 140 9.61 -11.42 5.38
N ASP A 141 9.99 -10.16 5.16
CA ASP A 141 10.71 -9.63 4.00
C ASP A 141 12.19 -9.29 4.23
N MET A 142 12.76 -9.52 5.43
CA MET A 142 14.19 -9.32 5.66
C MET A 142 14.82 -10.46 6.48
N THR A 143 15.53 -11.34 5.79
CA THR A 143 16.68 -12.05 6.34
C THR A 143 17.91 -11.70 5.52
N GLY A 144 18.69 -10.69 5.94
CA GLY A 144 19.92 -10.34 5.23
C GLY A 144 20.51 -9.00 5.67
N ASP A 145 21.84 -8.97 5.67
CA ASP A 145 22.72 -7.87 6.05
C ASP A 145 22.35 -6.51 5.43
N VAL A 146 22.52 -5.44 6.21
CA VAL A 146 22.23 -4.02 5.89
C VAL A 146 23.20 -3.39 4.88
N ASN A 147 23.89 -4.21 4.09
CA ASN A 147 24.84 -3.74 3.07
C ASN A 147 24.29 -3.95 1.66
N MET A 148 23.65 -2.88 1.17
CA MET A 148 23.63 -2.44 -0.25
C MET A 148 23.19 -3.43 -1.34
N ASP A 149 22.54 -4.53 -0.99
CA ASP A 149 21.81 -5.38 -1.93
C ASP A 149 20.31 -5.27 -1.59
N CYS A 150 19.51 -4.74 -2.53
CA CYS A 150 18.05 -4.70 -2.46
C CYS A 150 17.46 -6.13 -2.52
N ARG A 151 17.75 -6.97 -1.51
CA ARG A 151 17.21 -8.33 -1.39
C ARG A 151 15.98 -8.31 -0.48
N TRP A 152 14.85 -8.01 -1.10
CA TRP A 152 13.52 -8.26 -0.54
C TRP A 152 13.31 -9.78 -0.38
N THR A 153 12.93 -10.30 0.79
CA THR A 153 12.77 -11.75 0.97
C THR A 153 11.31 -12.22 0.93
N GLN A 154 11.13 -13.43 0.43
CA GLN A 154 9.91 -14.26 0.41
C GLN A 154 8.70 -13.75 -0.41
N GLU A 155 7.86 -12.84 0.08
CA GLU A 155 6.59 -12.51 -0.60
C GLU A 155 6.79 -11.47 -1.72
N TRP A 156 7.60 -10.44 -1.49
CA TRP A 156 7.78 -9.34 -2.45
C TRP A 156 8.28 -9.77 -3.85
N PRO A 157 9.31 -10.63 -3.99
CA PRO A 157 9.73 -11.12 -5.31
C PRO A 157 8.63 -11.90 -6.03
N LEU A 158 7.81 -12.66 -5.29
CA LEU A 158 6.65 -13.35 -5.87
C LEU A 158 5.67 -12.33 -6.42
N ILE A 159 5.29 -11.33 -5.64
CA ILE A 159 4.32 -10.30 -6.04
C ILE A 159 4.79 -9.55 -7.29
N LEU A 160 6.07 -9.16 -7.34
CA LEU A 160 6.68 -8.53 -8.50
C LEU A 160 6.55 -9.42 -9.74
N GLU A 161 6.83 -10.72 -9.61
CA GLU A 161 6.72 -11.66 -10.71
C GLU A 161 5.27 -11.85 -11.16
N LEU A 162 4.31 -11.86 -10.23
CA LEU A 162 2.89 -11.92 -10.54
C LEU A 162 2.43 -10.71 -11.32
N VAL A 163 2.83 -9.50 -10.91
CA VAL A 163 2.53 -8.27 -11.63
C VAL A 163 3.08 -8.34 -13.06
N ARG A 164 4.34 -8.73 -13.23
CA ARG A 164 4.99 -8.87 -14.55
C ARG A 164 4.29 -9.88 -15.45
N ARG A 165 3.88 -11.04 -14.91
CA ARG A 165 3.21 -12.10 -15.67
C ARG A 165 1.72 -11.88 -15.86
N SER A 166 1.13 -10.93 -15.15
CA SER A 166 -0.32 -10.70 -15.18
C SER A 166 -0.83 -10.16 -16.52
N ASN A 167 0.07 -9.76 -17.44
CA ASN A 167 -0.26 -9.14 -18.73
C ASN A 167 -1.21 -7.94 -18.55
N GLY A 168 -0.89 -7.06 -17.59
CA GLY A 168 -1.65 -5.84 -17.29
C GLY A 168 -2.90 -6.06 -16.42
N ARG A 169 -3.12 -7.28 -15.90
CA ARG A 169 -4.24 -7.55 -14.97
C ARG A 169 -3.94 -7.18 -13.52
N MET A 170 -2.67 -6.99 -13.19
CA MET A 170 -2.20 -6.55 -11.88
C MET A 170 -1.22 -5.40 -12.07
N GLN A 171 -1.32 -4.39 -11.23
CA GLN A 171 -0.44 -3.23 -11.25
C GLN A 171 -0.28 -2.69 -9.83
N PHE A 172 0.89 -2.14 -9.53
CA PHE A 172 1.04 -1.23 -8.40
C PHE A 172 0.52 0.15 -8.80
N MET A 173 -0.15 0.83 -7.87
CA MET A 173 -0.61 2.20 -8.13
C MET A 173 0.44 3.21 -7.69
N GLU A 174 1.25 2.85 -6.70
CA GLU A 174 2.43 3.59 -6.31
C GLU A 174 3.54 3.35 -7.36
N PRO A 175 4.07 4.40 -8.01
CA PRO A 175 4.86 4.25 -9.24
C PRO A 175 6.34 3.93 -9.00
N CYS A 176 6.83 4.05 -7.76
CA CYS A 176 8.22 3.74 -7.39
C CYS A 176 8.33 2.45 -6.60
N GLN A 177 7.55 1.43 -6.97
CA GLN A 177 7.58 0.12 -6.32
C GLN A 177 8.47 -0.90 -7.05
N MET A 178 8.75 -0.69 -8.34
CA MET A 178 9.59 -1.62 -9.10
C MET A 178 11.09 -1.25 -8.96
N PRO A 179 11.97 -2.24 -8.69
CA PRO A 179 13.42 -1.97 -8.59
C PRO A 179 14.03 -1.37 -9.86
N GLU A 180 13.55 -1.77 -11.04
CA GLU A 180 14.00 -1.21 -12.32
C GLU A 180 13.65 0.28 -12.45
N GLU A 181 12.47 0.68 -12.00
CA GLU A 181 12.03 2.08 -12.00
C GLU A 181 12.86 2.88 -11.00
N GLN A 182 13.20 2.30 -9.85
CA GLN A 182 14.00 2.96 -8.81
C GLN A 182 15.47 3.19 -9.22
N CYS A 183 16.16 2.22 -9.82
CA CYS A 183 17.64 2.23 -9.85
C CYS A 183 18.28 2.39 -11.24
N LEU A 184 17.53 2.38 -12.33
CA LEU A 184 18.11 2.38 -13.69
C LEU A 184 18.03 3.71 -14.43
N GLY A 185 17.65 4.81 -13.77
CA GLY A 185 17.47 6.10 -14.45
C GLY A 185 16.42 6.03 -15.57
N HIS A 186 15.54 5.03 -15.52
CA HIS A 186 14.44 4.89 -16.47
C HIS A 186 13.40 5.99 -16.23
N THR A 187 12.72 6.37 -17.31
CA THR A 187 11.56 7.25 -17.21
C THR A 187 10.46 6.46 -16.50
N CYS A 188 10.13 6.85 -15.28
CA CYS A 188 8.98 6.33 -14.57
C CYS A 188 7.70 6.76 -15.33
N LEU A 189 7.11 5.82 -16.08
CA LEU A 189 5.97 6.09 -16.97
C LEU A 189 4.67 6.30 -16.20
N SER A 190 4.63 5.82 -14.96
CA SER A 190 3.52 5.93 -14.03
C SER A 190 3.72 7.04 -13.00
N CYS A 191 4.83 7.79 -13.04
CA CYS A 191 5.07 8.87 -12.09
C CYS A 191 4.28 10.13 -12.47
N PRO A 192 3.80 10.91 -11.49
CA PRO A 192 3.25 12.24 -11.74
C PRO A 192 4.20 13.09 -12.60
N ALA A 193 3.65 13.95 -13.44
CA ALA A 193 4.44 14.86 -14.25
C ALA A 193 5.40 15.69 -13.37
N GLY A 194 6.63 15.92 -13.86
CA GLY A 194 7.68 16.58 -13.08
C GLY A 194 8.39 15.70 -12.04
N THR A 195 8.01 14.43 -11.85
CA THR A 195 8.63 13.53 -10.86
C THR A 195 9.34 12.32 -11.50
N MET A 196 10.21 11.65 -10.73
CA MET A 196 10.92 10.43 -11.12
C MET A 196 11.14 9.52 -9.90
N CYS A 197 11.47 8.25 -10.13
CA CYS A 197 11.92 7.36 -9.07
C CYS A 197 13.43 7.46 -8.86
N GLN A 198 13.87 7.21 -7.62
CA GLN A 198 15.27 7.22 -7.23
C GLN A 198 15.61 5.94 -6.45
N CYS A 199 16.84 5.45 -6.61
CA CYS A 199 17.24 4.17 -6.04
C CYS A 199 17.12 4.19 -4.51
N GLY A 200 16.49 3.16 -3.95
CA GLY A 200 16.22 3.05 -2.51
C GLY A 200 14.94 3.75 -2.05
N ARG A 201 14.35 4.65 -2.86
CA ARG A 201 13.16 5.44 -2.50
C ARG A 201 11.87 4.77 -2.99
N GLY A 202 10.94 4.55 -2.08
CA GLY A 202 9.60 4.01 -2.38
C GLY A 202 8.58 5.04 -2.88
N ILE A 203 8.95 6.33 -2.90
CA ILE A 203 8.12 7.45 -3.38
C ILE A 203 8.83 8.22 -4.51
N PRO A 204 8.08 8.83 -5.44
CA PRO A 204 8.63 9.78 -6.40
C PRO A 204 9.40 10.92 -5.73
N VAL A 205 10.44 11.37 -6.42
CA VAL A 205 11.22 12.58 -6.13
C VAL A 205 11.07 13.56 -7.30
N PRO A 206 11.20 14.87 -7.08
CA PRO A 206 11.06 15.83 -8.15
C PRO A 206 12.24 15.74 -9.14
N LYS A 207 11.98 15.93 -10.43
CA LYS A 207 13.03 16.14 -11.44
C LYS A 207 13.74 17.47 -11.19
N PRO A 208 14.97 17.68 -11.70
CA PRO A 208 15.58 19.01 -11.71
C PRO A 208 14.65 20.07 -12.31
N GLY A 209 14.52 21.22 -11.66
CA GLY A 209 13.56 22.27 -12.03
C GLY A 209 12.17 22.12 -11.43
N PHE A 210 11.91 21.06 -10.66
CA PHE A 210 10.65 20.82 -9.96
C PHE A 210 10.85 20.74 -8.44
N CYS A 211 9.79 21.02 -7.70
CA CYS A 211 9.68 20.79 -6.25
C CYS A 211 8.37 20.07 -5.92
N MET A 212 8.31 19.36 -4.79
CA MET A 212 7.11 18.62 -4.37
C MET A 212 6.17 19.48 -3.53
N GLN A 213 4.86 19.22 -3.62
CA GLN A 213 3.91 19.72 -2.63
C GLN A 213 4.23 19.12 -1.25
N SER A 214 4.16 19.92 -0.19
CA SER A 214 4.37 19.42 1.17
C SER A 214 3.39 18.29 1.52
N GLY A 215 3.93 17.20 2.06
CA GLY A 215 3.16 16.06 2.57
C GLY A 215 2.55 15.11 1.54
N VAL A 216 2.75 15.31 0.23
CA VAL A 216 2.26 14.40 -0.82
C VAL A 216 3.32 14.10 -1.89
N ALA A 217 3.25 12.92 -2.48
CA ALA A 217 4.16 12.41 -3.51
C ALA A 217 3.53 12.32 -4.91
N ASP A 218 2.26 12.72 -5.04
CA ASP A 218 1.51 12.73 -6.31
C ASP A 218 1.51 14.10 -7.01
N CYS A 219 2.19 15.10 -6.44
CA CYS A 219 2.16 16.47 -6.90
C CYS A 219 3.53 17.16 -6.91
N ALA A 220 3.94 17.65 -8.09
CA ALA A 220 5.11 18.49 -8.27
C ALA A 220 4.77 19.79 -9.02
N TYR A 221 5.48 20.86 -8.67
CA TYR A 221 5.39 22.16 -9.31
C TYR A 221 6.69 22.46 -10.06
N GLU A 222 6.57 23.06 -11.24
CA GLU A 222 7.71 23.61 -11.98
C GLU A 222 8.11 24.95 -11.34
N CYS A 223 9.40 25.13 -11.10
CA CYS A 223 9.91 26.32 -10.45
C CYS A 223 10.23 27.41 -11.46
N GLU A 224 9.96 28.67 -11.13
CA GLU A 224 10.29 29.80 -12.00
C GLU A 224 11.79 29.89 -12.31
N LYS A 225 12.63 29.46 -11.36
CA LYS A 225 14.08 29.34 -11.54
C LYS A 225 14.56 27.94 -11.18
N SER A 226 15.17 27.25 -12.13
CA SER A 226 15.69 25.90 -11.94
C SER A 226 16.76 25.77 -10.84
N GLU A 227 17.47 26.86 -10.53
CA GLU A 227 18.50 26.90 -9.47
C GLU A 227 17.91 26.83 -8.06
N GLU A 228 16.65 27.23 -7.89
CA GLU A 228 15.92 27.19 -6.60
C GLU A 228 15.38 25.77 -6.34
N CYS A 229 15.31 24.92 -7.36
CA CYS A 229 14.78 23.56 -7.33
C CYS A 229 15.75 22.55 -7.94
N PRO A 230 16.75 22.10 -7.16
CA PRO A 230 17.79 21.19 -7.66
C PRO A 230 17.26 19.78 -8.00
N GLY A 231 16.03 19.46 -7.61
CA GLY A 231 15.43 18.14 -7.75
C GLY A 231 16.02 17.09 -6.80
N TYR A 232 15.63 15.83 -7.00
CA TYR A 232 16.07 14.66 -6.24
C TYR A 232 15.67 14.68 -4.76
N ALA A 233 16.10 13.66 -4.01
CA ALA A 233 15.80 13.46 -2.59
C ALA A 233 16.18 14.63 -1.64
N ASN A 234 16.96 15.61 -2.10
CA ASN A 234 17.39 16.76 -1.29
C ASN A 234 16.59 18.04 -1.60
N ALA A 235 15.73 18.06 -2.62
CA ALA A 235 14.82 19.17 -2.91
C ALA A 235 13.46 18.89 -2.27
N THR A 236 13.38 19.07 -0.95
CA THR A 236 12.14 18.85 -0.20
C THR A 236 11.35 20.14 -0.07
N GLU A 237 10.17 20.10 -0.68
CA GLU A 237 9.06 21.06 -0.58
C GLU A 237 9.27 22.39 -1.32
N CYS A 238 8.29 22.72 -2.17
CA CYS A 238 8.19 24.06 -2.73
C CYS A 238 8.04 25.07 -1.59
N LYS A 239 8.79 26.17 -1.62
CA LYS A 239 8.46 27.31 -0.77
C LYS A 239 7.22 27.98 -1.36
N GLU A 240 6.38 28.57 -0.51
CA GLU A 240 5.13 29.22 -0.92
C GLU A 240 5.32 30.28 -2.03
N ALA A 241 6.53 30.82 -2.19
CA ALA A 241 6.88 31.83 -3.20
C ALA A 241 7.39 31.26 -4.54
N ASP A 242 7.56 29.94 -4.68
CA ASP A 242 8.34 29.32 -5.77
C ASP A 242 7.46 28.67 -6.87
N HIS A 243 6.13 28.85 -6.81
CA HIS A 243 5.17 28.22 -7.71
C HIS A 243 3.93 29.11 -7.97
N ASP A 244 3.56 29.29 -9.24
CA ASP A 244 2.29 29.88 -9.70
C ASP A 244 1.72 28.97 -10.81
N GLY A 245 0.70 28.16 -10.49
CA GLY A 245 0.12 27.21 -11.44
C GLY A 245 -0.56 25.99 -10.82
N ASP A 246 -1.34 25.28 -11.64
CA ASP A 246 -1.97 24.02 -11.28
C ASP A 246 -0.93 22.89 -11.19
N CYS A 247 -1.10 22.01 -10.21
CA CYS A 247 -0.21 20.88 -9.97
C CYS A 247 -0.12 19.94 -11.20
N ALA A 248 1.10 19.51 -11.53
CA ALA A 248 1.33 18.52 -12.56
C ALA A 248 1.05 17.11 -12.01
N THR A 249 -0.19 16.65 -12.14
CA THR A 249 -0.61 15.29 -11.82
C THR A 249 -0.41 14.35 -13.04
N TYR A 250 -0.74 13.06 -12.87
CA TYR A 250 -0.65 12.01 -13.90
C TYR A 250 -1.20 12.40 -15.28
#